data_AF-A0A7K2X3K4-F1
#
_entry.id   AF-A0A7K2X3K4-F1
#
_cell.length_a   1.000
_cell.length_b   1.000
_cell.length_c   1.000
_cell.angle_alpha   90.00
_cell.angle_beta   90.00
_cell.angle_gamma   90.00
#
_symmetry.space_group_name_H-M   'P 1'
#
loop_
_entity.id
_entity.type
_entity.pdbx_description
1 polymer ?
#
loop_
_entity_poly.entity_id
_entity_poly.type
_entity_poly.pdbx_seq_one_letter_code
_entity_poly.pdbx_strand_id
1 'polypeptide(L)' 'MATPPGGGGEVPQAGYYPDPSIPGYIRYWNGGAWVPGTSRPAPSDTGD' A
#
# COMPACT_ATOMS: atom_id res chain seq x y z
N MET A 1 22.21 -13.23 -0.59
CA MET A 1 21.57 -11.93 -0.32
C MET A 1 20.64 -11.67 -1.49
N ALA A 2 19.33 -11.82 -1.32
CA ALA A 2 18.40 -11.62 -2.43
C ALA A 2 18.33 -10.12 -2.75
N THR A 3 18.68 -9.77 -3.98
CA THR A 3 18.63 -8.40 -4.50
C THR A 3 17.18 -7.89 -4.43
N PRO A 4 16.89 -6.76 -3.77
CA PRO A 4 15.55 -6.19 -3.77
C PRO A 4 15.21 -5.70 -5.19
N PRO A 5 14.05 -6.06 -5.76
CA PRO A 5 13.62 -5.51 -7.04
C PRO A 5 13.04 -4.09 -6.83
N GLY A 6 13.51 -3.15 -7.65
CA GLY A 6 13.02 -1.76 -7.74
C GLY A 6 13.97 -0.77 -7.07
N GLY A 7 14.86 -0.07 -7.77
CA GLY A 7 14.51 0.83 -8.88
C GLY A 7 14.28 2.21 -8.28
N GLY A 8 15.30 3.06 -8.30
CA GLY A 8 15.36 4.27 -7.47
C GLY A 8 14.34 5.37 -7.83
N GLY A 9 14.15 6.27 -6.87
CA GLY A 9 13.99 7.70 -7.17
C GLY A 9 12.80 8.41 -6.54
N GLU A 10 11.64 7.75 -6.41
CA GLU A 10 10.42 8.42 -5.94
C GLU A 10 9.76 7.60 -4.84
N VAL A 11 9.81 8.12 -3.61
CA VAL A 11 8.99 7.58 -2.54
C VAL A 11 7.52 7.67 -2.96
N PRO A 12 6.71 6.62 -2.80
CA PRO A 12 5.30 6.69 -3.12
C PRO A 12 4.68 7.87 -2.37
N GLN A 13 3.84 8.64 -3.06
CA GLN A 13 3.14 9.77 -2.43
C GLN A 13 2.17 9.25 -1.37
N ALA A 14 1.81 10.10 -0.41
CA ALA A 14 0.85 9.69 0.60
C ALA A 14 -0.50 9.30 -0.04
N GLY A 15 -1.04 8.13 0.33
CA GLY A 15 -2.20 7.54 -0.34
C GLY A 15 -2.55 6.15 0.17
N TYR A 16 -3.67 5.60 -0.32
CA TYR A 16 -4.05 4.20 -0.06
C TYR A 16 -3.46 3.29 -1.13
N TYR A 17 -2.79 2.23 -0.69
CA TYR A 17 -2.12 1.26 -1.54
C TYR A 17 -2.46 -0.17 -1.08
N PRO A 18 -2.29 -1.20 -1.92
CA PRO A 18 -2.49 -2.60 -1.52
C PRO A 18 -1.66 -2.97 -0.29
N ASP A 19 -2.28 -3.59 0.70
CA ASP A 19 -1.61 -4.11 1.89
C ASP A 19 -0.85 -5.40 1.54
N PRO A 20 0.50 -5.44 1.61
CA PRO A 20 1.27 -6.63 1.23
C PRO A 20 1.14 -7.78 2.24
N SER A 21 0.59 -7.52 3.43
CA SER A 21 0.39 -8.53 4.49
C SER A 21 -0.97 -9.20 4.41
N ILE A 22 -1.98 -8.53 3.83
CA ILE A 22 -3.36 -9.02 3.75
C ILE A 22 -3.89 -8.86 2.32
N PRO A 23 -4.03 -9.95 1.54
CA PRO A 23 -4.61 -9.90 0.21
C PRO A 23 -6.01 -9.29 0.21
N GLY A 24 -6.29 -8.40 -0.75
CA GLY A 24 -7.58 -7.73 -0.89
C GLY A 24 -7.82 -6.58 0.10
N TYR A 25 -6.82 -6.20 0.90
CA TYR A 25 -6.88 -5.01 1.76
C TYR A 25 -6.01 -3.89 1.18
N ILE A 26 -6.35 -2.66 1.57
CA ILE A 26 -5.56 -1.46 1.35
C ILE A 26 -5.14 -0.86 2.68
N ARG A 27 -3.99 -0.19 2.68
CA ARG A 27 -3.43 0.50 3.84
C ARG A 27 -2.97 1.89 3.43
N TYR A 28 -2.96 2.83 4.38
CA TYR A 28 -2.50 4.18 4.13
C TYR A 28 -0.98 4.29 4.28
N TRP A 29 -0.32 4.81 3.25
CA TRP A 29 1.07 5.24 3.25
C TRP A 29 1.13 6.76 3.43
N ASN A 30 2.01 7.26 4.30
CA ASN A 30 2.11 8.69 4.60
C ASN A 30 3.25 9.43 3.86
N GLY A 31 3.96 8.77 2.95
CA GLY A 31 5.16 9.30 2.28
C GLY A 31 6.49 8.77 2.85
N GLY A 32 6.49 8.18 4.05
CA GLY A 32 7.68 7.58 4.66
C GLY A 32 7.44 6.27 5.43
N ALA A 33 6.21 5.99 5.85
CA ALA A 33 5.82 4.77 6.54
C ALA A 33 4.34 4.41 6.33
N TRP A 34 4.02 3.13 6.52
CA TRP A 34 2.65 2.64 6.64
C TRP A 34 2.04 3.06 7.97
N VAL A 35 0.80 3.59 7.95
CA VAL A 35 0.13 4.04 9.17
C VAL A 35 -0.60 2.86 9.85
N PRO A 36 -0.31 2.56 11.14
CA PRO A 36 -1.00 1.50 11.86
C PRO A 36 -2.49 1.80 12.02
N GLY A 37 -3.33 0.76 12.04
CA GLY A 37 -4.80 0.90 12.17
C GLY A 37 -5.53 1.41 10.93
N THR A 38 -4.84 1.66 9.80
CA THR A 38 -5.48 2.13 8.55
C THR A 38 -5.75 1.02 7.52
N SER A 39 -5.43 -0.23 7.86
CA SER A 39 -5.69 -1.36 6.98
C SER A 39 -7.20 -1.61 6.93
N ARG A 40 -7.77 -1.61 5.73
CA ARG A 40 -9.20 -1.82 5.47
C ARG A 40 -9.37 -2.65 4.20
N PRO A 41 -10.50 -3.37 4.02
CA PRO A 41 -10.78 -4.04 2.76
C PRO A 41 -10.64 -3.04 1.60
N ALA A 42 -10.01 -3.47 0.53
CA ALA A 42 -10.02 -2.72 -0.71
C ALA A 42 -11.49 -2.47 -1.08
N PRO A 43 -11.84 -1.26 -1.54
CA PRO A 43 -13.17 -1.05 -2.09
C PRO A 43 -13.37 -2.10 -3.18
N SER A 44 -14.35 -2.98 -2.97
CA SER A 44 -14.87 -3.78 -4.06
C SER A 44 -15.32 -2.76 -5.09
N ASP A 45 -14.78 -2.83 -6.30
CA ASP A 45 -15.38 -2.17 -7.46
C ASP A 45 -16.76 -2.81 -7.63
N THR A 46 -17.70 -2.30 -6.86
CA THR A 46 -19.10 -2.73 -6.79
C THR A 46 -19.86 -1.43 -6.81
N GLY A 47 -19.81 -0.80 -7.99
CA GLY A 47 -20.54 0.39 -8.34
C GLY A 47 -21.00 0.27 -9.78
N ASP A 48 -22.29 -0.05 -9.93
CA ASP A 48 -23.21 0.27 -11.03
C ASP A 48 -22.93 -0.28 -12.45
#